data_AF-X1CI10-F1
#
_entry.id   AF-X1CI10-F1
#
_cell.length_a   1.000
_cell.length_b   1.000
_cell.length_c   1.000
_cell.angle_alpha   90.00
_cell.angle_beta   90.00
_cell.angle_gamma   90.00
#
_symmetry.space_group_name_H-M   'P 1'
#
loop_
_entity.id
_entity.type
_entity.pdbx_description
1 polymer ?
#
loop_
_entity_poly.entity_id
_entity_poly.type
_entity_poly.pdbx_seq_one_letter_code
_entity_poly.pdbx_strand_id
1 'polypeptide(L)'
;SKAKEVTFKGAPNGQIALEILKKIKPKIILMDIMLPDINGFELCRSIKHNENLRDIPVYYMTCMRDDKVKERMEDTKADGYILKPFEYDDIAKLIDEYIQNVICCQYCGMELTKEEQLTHSCRKTPKNS
;
A
#
# COMPACT_ATOMS: atom_id res chain seq x y z
N SER A 1 -19.85 -16.94 9.01
CA SER A 1 -18.71 -16.07 8.64
C SER A 1 -18.78 -15.80 7.14
N LYS A 2 -19.09 -14.57 6.71
CA LYS A 2 -18.97 -14.25 5.27
C LYS A 2 -17.49 -14.10 4.95
N ALA A 3 -16.96 -14.93 4.07
CA ALA A 3 -15.64 -14.69 3.48
C ALA A 3 -15.66 -13.29 2.85
N LYS A 4 -14.70 -12.44 3.20
CA LYS A 4 -14.53 -11.15 2.52
C LYS A 4 -14.12 -11.47 1.09
N GLU A 5 -14.97 -11.10 0.12
CA GLU A 5 -14.66 -11.29 -1.29
C GLU A 5 -13.64 -10.22 -1.71
N VAL A 6 -12.41 -10.64 -1.99
CA VAL A 6 -11.33 -9.78 -2.50
C VAL A 6 -11.24 -10.00 -4.01
N THR A 7 -11.23 -8.90 -4.78
CA THR A 7 -11.06 -8.94 -6.22
C THR A 7 -9.69 -8.37 -6.61
N PHE A 8 -9.04 -9.00 -7.59
CA PHE A 8 -7.73 -8.59 -8.07
C PHE A 8 -7.82 -8.13 -9.52
N LYS A 9 -7.09 -7.07 -9.86
CA LYS A 9 -6.91 -6.61 -11.24
C LYS A 9 -5.42 -6.53 -11.55
N GLY A 10 -4.94 -7.43 -12.41
CA GLY A 10 -3.55 -7.45 -12.85
C GLY A 10 -3.25 -6.37 -13.89
N ALA A 11 -2.05 -5.81 -13.81
CA ALA A 11 -1.46 -4.93 -14.81
C ALA A 11 -0.04 -5.47 -15.12
N PRO A 12 0.25 -5.91 -16.35
CA PRO A 12 1.54 -6.55 -16.67
C PRO A 12 2.68 -5.55 -16.86
N ASN A 13 2.38 -4.25 -16.94
CA ASN A 13 3.36 -3.17 -17.10
C ASN A 13 2.78 -1.86 -16.57
N GLY A 14 3.63 -0.84 -16.46
CA GLY A 14 3.24 0.42 -15.85
C GLY A 14 2.27 1.24 -16.69
N GLN A 15 2.39 1.21 -18.01
CA GLN A 15 1.44 1.92 -18.89
C GLN A 15 0.01 1.36 -18.74
N ILE A 16 -0.15 0.04 -18.71
CA ILE A 16 -1.46 -0.60 -18.49
C ILE A 16 -1.96 -0.31 -17.07
N ALA A 17 -1.08 -0.26 -16.07
CA ALA A 17 -1.48 0.12 -14.71
C ALA A 17 -2.08 1.54 -14.68
N LEU A 18 -1.46 2.51 -15.34
CA LEU A 18 -1.99 3.88 -15.43
C LEU A 18 -3.35 3.93 -16.14
N GLU A 19 -3.54 3.17 -17.23
CA GLU A 19 -4.83 3.09 -17.92
C GLU A 19 -5.93 2.45 -17.06
N ILE A 20 -5.58 1.46 -16.23
CA ILE A 20 -6.49 0.86 -15.25
C ILE A 20 -6.85 1.88 -14.17
N LEU A 21 -5.87 2.61 -13.64
CA LEU A 21 -6.07 3.61 -12.57
C LEU A 21 -6.92 4.81 -13.00
N LYS A 22 -7.01 5.10 -14.31
CA LYS A 22 -7.98 6.06 -14.85
C LYS A 22 -9.43 5.61 -14.73
N LYS A 23 -9.68 4.28 -14.68
CA LYS A 23 -11.02 3.68 -14.72
C LYS A 23 -11.45 3.10 -13.38
N ILE A 24 -10.49 2.66 -12.57
CA ILE A 24 -10.73 1.96 -11.31
C ILE A 24 -9.83 2.59 -10.25
N LYS A 25 -10.41 2.93 -9.09
CA LYS A 25 -9.66 3.33 -7.91
C LYS A 25 -9.54 2.13 -6.95
N PRO A 26 -8.43 1.36 -7.00
CA PRO A 26 -8.25 0.23 -6.10
C PRO A 26 -8.07 0.69 -4.65
N LYS A 27 -8.33 -0.22 -3.71
CA LYS A 27 -8.11 0.05 -2.27
C LYS A 27 -6.65 -0.06 -1.86
N ILE A 28 -5.87 -0.89 -2.57
CA ILE A 28 -4.45 -1.13 -2.37
C ILE A 28 -3.82 -1.38 -3.74
N ILE A 29 -2.59 -0.89 -3.93
CA ILE A 29 -1.75 -1.21 -5.09
C ILE A 29 -0.55 -2.02 -4.60
N LEU A 30 -0.37 -3.21 -5.17
CA LEU A 30 0.88 -3.98 -5.04
C LEU A 30 1.72 -3.71 -6.29
N MET A 31 2.89 -3.10 -6.11
CA MET A 31 3.70 -2.57 -7.19
C MET A 31 5.02 -3.31 -7.30
N ASP A 32 5.27 -3.98 -8.42
CA ASP A 32 6.63 -4.45 -8.70
C ASP A 32 7.55 -3.25 -8.95
N ILE A 33 8.76 -3.28 -8.40
CA ILE A 33 9.76 -2.24 -8.66
C ILE A 33 10.38 -2.44 -10.05
N MET A 34 10.53 -3.70 -10.46
CA MET A 34 11.10 -4.07 -11.76
C MET A 34 9.99 -4.32 -12.78
N LEU A 35 9.44 -3.23 -13.32
CA LEU A 35 8.50 -3.30 -14.45
C LEU A 35 9.27 -3.30 -15.78
N PRO A 36 8.68 -3.88 -16.85
CA PRO A 36 9.36 -4.03 -18.14
C PRO A 36 9.49 -2.72 -18.95
N ASP A 37 8.64 -1.72 -18.67
CA ASP A 37 8.49 -0.51 -19.48
C ASP A 37 8.92 0.77 -18.77
N ILE A 38 8.53 0.92 -17.50
CA ILE A 38 8.85 2.09 -16.67
C ILE A 38 9.43 1.66 -15.33
N ASN A 39 10.08 2.57 -14.61
CA ASN A 39 10.56 2.28 -13.28
C ASN A 39 9.39 2.28 -12.27
N GLY A 40 9.23 1.21 -11.48
CA GLY A 40 8.15 1.10 -10.48
C GLY A 40 8.18 2.20 -9.41
N PHE A 41 9.36 2.74 -9.08
CA PHE A 41 9.50 3.90 -8.20
C PHE A 41 8.91 5.18 -8.83
N GLU A 42 9.20 5.43 -10.10
CA GLU A 42 8.68 6.59 -10.83
C GLU A 42 7.17 6.48 -11.03
N LEU A 43 6.65 5.28 -11.31
CA LEU A 43 5.22 5.04 -11.34
C LEU A 43 4.57 5.34 -9.98
N CYS A 44 5.17 4.86 -8.90
CA CYS A 44 4.67 5.16 -7.55
C CYS A 44 4.68 6.67 -7.27
N ARG A 45 5.76 7.37 -7.63
CA ARG A 45 5.83 8.84 -7.52
C ARG A 45 4.69 9.50 -8.29
N SER A 46 4.44 9.09 -9.53
CA SER A 46 3.33 9.61 -10.34
C SER A 46 1.97 9.36 -9.71
N ILE A 47 1.76 8.19 -9.09
CA ILE A 47 0.53 7.86 -8.37
C ILE A 47 0.37 8.78 -7.15
N LYS A 48 1.43 8.94 -6.35
CA LYS A 48 1.42 9.73 -5.11
C LYS A 48 1.36 11.26 -5.34
N HIS A 49 1.70 11.73 -6.53
CA HIS A 49 1.53 13.14 -6.92
C HIS A 49 0.20 13.42 -7.62
N ASN A 50 -0.57 12.39 -7.96
CA ASN A 50 -1.89 12.56 -8.58
C ASN A 50 -2.96 12.71 -7.49
N GLU A 51 -3.65 13.86 -7.44
CA GLU A 51 -4.67 14.17 -6.42
C GLU A 51 -5.77 13.10 -6.32
N ASN A 52 -6.10 12.42 -7.41
CA ASN A 52 -7.14 11.41 -7.43
C ASN A 52 -6.68 10.03 -6.94
N LEU A 53 -5.37 9.80 -6.85
CA LEU A 53 -4.75 8.50 -6.60
C LEU A 53 -3.82 8.50 -5.39
N ARG A 54 -3.38 9.67 -4.91
CA ARG A 54 -2.33 9.80 -3.88
C ARG A 54 -2.66 9.12 -2.55
N ASP A 55 -3.95 9.07 -2.22
CA ASP A 55 -4.44 8.46 -0.99
C ASP A 55 -4.55 6.93 -1.10
N ILE A 56 -4.37 6.36 -2.29
CA ILE A 56 -4.33 4.91 -2.47
C ILE A 56 -2.98 4.41 -1.92
N PRO A 57 -2.99 3.45 -0.98
CA PRO A 57 -1.76 2.89 -0.47
C PRO A 57 -1.04 2.05 -1.53
N VAL A 58 0.26 2.24 -1.65
CA VAL A 58 1.16 1.55 -2.58
C VAL A 58 2.20 0.78 -1.79
N TYR A 59 2.20 -0.54 -1.96
CA TYR A 59 3.19 -1.43 -1.38
C TYR A 59 4.10 -1.99 -2.47
N TYR A 60 5.40 -1.86 -2.28
CA TYR A 60 6.35 -2.46 -3.20
C TYR A 60 6.42 -3.98 -3.07
N MET A 61 6.64 -4.66 -4.17
CA MET A 61 7.01 -6.08 -4.22
C MET A 61 8.45 -6.16 -4.69
N THR A 62 9.38 -6.57 -3.82
CA THR A 62 10.81 -6.39 -4.09
C THR A 62 11.68 -7.53 -3.57
N CYS A 63 12.80 -7.79 -4.26
CA CYS A 63 13.88 -8.64 -3.74
C CYS A 63 14.92 -7.83 -2.95
N MET A 64 14.86 -6.50 -3.01
CA MET A 64 15.80 -5.61 -2.32
C MET A 64 15.46 -5.57 -0.83
N ARG A 65 16.46 -5.78 0.02
CA ARG A 65 16.32 -5.69 1.47
C ARG A 65 16.78 -4.33 1.99
N ASP A 66 16.35 -4.04 3.21
CA ASP A 66 16.95 -3.04 4.11
C ASP A 66 16.77 -1.58 3.66
N ASP A 67 17.82 -0.78 3.87
CA ASP A 67 17.75 0.68 3.95
C ASP A 67 17.47 1.35 2.61
N LYS A 68 17.89 0.75 1.50
CA LYS A 68 17.65 1.29 0.15
C LYS A 68 16.18 1.34 -0.20
N VAL A 69 15.39 0.35 0.25
CA VAL A 69 13.95 0.35 -0.02
C VAL A 69 13.25 1.42 0.81
N LYS A 70 13.71 1.65 2.05
CA LYS A 70 13.18 2.68 2.95
C LYS A 70 13.46 4.08 2.41
N GLU A 71 14.69 4.36 1.99
CA GLU A 71 15.07 5.62 1.34
C GLU A 71 14.17 5.89 0.12
N ARG A 72 13.93 4.86 -0.71
CA ARG A 72 13.03 4.97 -1.85
C ARG A 72 11.59 5.22 -1.45
N MET A 73 11.09 4.56 -0.41
CA MET A 73 9.73 4.81 0.11
C MET A 73 9.57 6.24 0.61
N GLU A 74 10.58 6.81 1.28
CA GLU A 74 10.55 8.20 1.74
C GLU A 74 10.45 9.19 0.58
N ASP A 75 11.17 8.92 -0.51
CA ASP A 75 11.20 9.75 -1.70
C ASP A 75 9.91 9.63 -2.53
N THR A 76 9.40 8.42 -2.73
CA THR A 76 8.19 8.17 -3.55
C THR A 76 6.89 8.31 -2.79
N LYS A 77 6.94 8.31 -1.45
CA LYS A 77 5.80 8.25 -0.53
C LYS A 77 5.02 6.93 -0.56
N ALA A 78 5.68 5.82 -0.86
CA ALA A 78 5.08 4.49 -0.73
C ALA A 78 4.82 4.11 0.73
N ASP A 79 3.82 3.28 0.96
CA ASP A 79 3.27 2.97 2.29
C ASP A 79 3.91 1.72 2.92
N GLY A 80 4.60 0.91 2.12
CA GLY A 80 5.27 -0.29 2.61
C GLY A 80 5.92 -1.11 1.49
N TYR A 81 6.40 -2.28 1.87
CA TYR A 81 6.90 -3.27 0.93
C TYR A 81 6.69 -4.70 1.43
N ILE A 82 6.64 -5.62 0.49
CA ILE A 82 6.62 -7.07 0.66
C ILE A 82 7.88 -7.62 -0.01
N LEU A 83 8.60 -8.48 0.70
CA LEU A 83 9.78 -9.13 0.15
C LEU A 83 9.39 -10.33 -0.70
N LYS A 84 10.05 -10.48 -1.85
CA LYS A 84 10.03 -11.70 -2.66
C LYS A 84 11.07 -12.70 -2.13
N PRO A 85 10.77 -14.01 -2.13
CA PRO A 85 9.48 -14.62 -2.46
C PRO A 85 8.42 -14.35 -1.37
N PHE A 86 7.16 -14.26 -1.76
CA PHE A 86 6.00 -14.12 -0.87
C PHE A 86 4.94 -15.16 -1.21
N GLU A 87 4.18 -15.55 -0.21
CA GLU A 87 3.05 -16.49 -0.35
C GLU A 87 1.72 -15.73 -0.28
N TYR A 88 0.63 -16.43 -0.60
CA TYR A 88 -0.72 -15.87 -0.50
C TYR A 88 -1.01 -15.31 0.90
N ASP A 89 -0.54 -15.99 1.94
CA ASP A 89 -0.75 -15.58 3.33
C ASP A 89 -0.07 -14.25 3.67
N ASP A 90 1.05 -13.91 3.03
CA ASP A 90 1.73 -12.62 3.25
C ASP A 90 0.88 -11.47 2.70
N ILE A 91 0.28 -11.67 1.52
CA ILE A 91 -0.64 -10.70 0.91
C ILE A 91 -1.93 -10.61 1.73
N ALA A 92 -2.47 -11.75 2.18
CA ALA A 92 -3.68 -11.80 2.99
C ALA A 92 -3.49 -11.03 4.32
N LYS A 93 -2.36 -11.22 5.00
CA LYS A 93 -2.00 -10.47 6.22
C LYS A 93 -1.93 -8.97 5.97
N LEU A 94 -1.26 -8.54 4.90
CA LEU A 94 -1.17 -7.12 4.55
C LEU A 94 -2.55 -6.51 4.27
N ILE A 95 -3.40 -7.23 3.55
CA ILE A 95 -4.77 -6.79 3.26
C ILE A 95 -5.59 -6.72 4.57
N ASP A 96 -5.47 -7.72 5.43
CA ASP A 96 -6.17 -7.75 6.71
C ASP A 96 -5.71 -6.64 7.65
N GLU A 97 -4.40 -6.41 7.77
CA GLU A 97 -3.82 -5.30 8.54
C GLU A 97 -4.34 -3.96 8.02
N TYR A 98 -4.35 -3.75 6.70
CA TYR A 98 -4.91 -2.54 6.10
C TYR A 98 -6.40 -2.38 6.43
N ILE A 99 -7.21 -3.44 6.24
CA ILE A 99 -8.65 -3.38 6.50
C ILE A 99 -8.94 -3.13 7.98
N GLN A 100 -8.23 -3.79 8.91
CA GLN A 100 -8.42 -3.62 10.35
C GLN A 100 -8.04 -2.20 10.79
N ASN A 101 -6.98 -1.62 10.20
CA ASN A 101 -6.53 -0.27 10.51
C ASN A 101 -7.47 0.81 9.94
N VAL A 102 -8.03 0.60 8.75
CA VAL A 102 -9.04 1.49 8.16
C VAL A 102 -10.36 1.43 8.94
N ILE A 103 -10.77 0.26 9.44
CA ILE A 103 -11.99 0.11 10.26
C ILE A 103 -11.80 0.69 11.66
N CYS A 104 -10.61 0.58 12.27
CA CYS A 104 -10.36 1.13 13.61
C CYS A 104 -10.40 2.67 13.62
N CYS A 105 -9.94 3.33 12.55
CA CYS A 105 -9.88 4.80 12.48
C CYS A 105 -11.25 5.45 12.28
N GLN A 106 -12.22 4.76 11.65
CA GLN A 106 -13.56 5.30 11.42
C GLN A 106 -14.42 5.42 12.69
N TYR A 107 -14.02 4.79 13.80
CA TYR A 107 -14.73 4.86 15.09
C TYR A 107 -14.01 5.68 16.16
N CYS A 108 -12.79 6.18 15.92
CA CYS A 108 -12.02 6.94 16.92
C CYS A 108 -12.00 8.47 16.67
N GLY A 109 -12.35 8.94 15.47
CA GLY A 109 -12.42 10.37 15.17
C GLY A 109 -11.09 11.13 15.25
N MET A 110 -9.95 10.46 15.11
CA MET A 110 -8.62 11.09 15.18
C MET A 110 -7.95 11.17 13.80
N GLU A 111 -7.32 12.32 13.51
CA GLU A 111 -6.34 12.45 12.44
C GLU A 111 -5.05 11.72 12.86
N LEU A 112 -4.66 10.68 12.11
CA LEU A 112 -3.40 9.96 12.37
C LEU A 112 -2.21 10.80 11.92
N THR A 113 -1.18 10.89 12.76
CA THR A 113 0.08 11.52 12.37
C THR A 113 0.89 10.61 11.44
N LYS A 114 1.77 11.18 10.61
CA LYS A 114 2.54 10.43 9.59
C LYS A 114 3.39 9.29 10.19
N GLU A 115 3.90 9.43 11.41
CA GLU A 115 4.71 8.39 12.08
C GLU A 115 3.88 7.19 12.55
N GLU A 116 2.61 7.41 12.90
CA GLU A 116 1.70 6.34 13.34
C GLU A 116 1.16 5.52 12.16
N GLN A 117 1.14 6.13 10.96
CA GLN A 117 0.80 5.45 9.70
C GLN A 117 1.92 4.54 9.18
N LEU A 118 3.18 4.79 9.52
CA LEU A 118 4.36 4.04 9.06
C LEU A 118 4.61 2.75 9.86
N THR A 119 4.03 2.63 11.06
CA THR A 119 4.26 1.49 11.95
C THR A 119 3.06 0.54 12.05
N HIS A 120 1.95 0.84 11.34
CA HIS A 120 0.69 0.06 11.30
C HIS A 120 0.20 -0.44 12.66
N SER A 121 0.60 0.24 13.73
CA SER A 121 0.33 -0.13 15.11
C SER A 121 -0.54 0.96 15.70
N CYS A 122 -1.85 0.84 15.50
CA CYS A 122 -2.80 1.47 16.41
C CYS A 122 -2.60 0.81 17.78
N ARG A 123 -1.63 1.29 18.58
CA ARG A 123 -1.45 0.85 19.96
C ARG A 123 -2.66 1.30 20.75
N LYS A 124 -3.66 0.41 20.85
CA LYS A 124 -4.74 0.54 21.82
C LYS A 124 -4.09 0.67 23.19
N THR A 125 -4.05 1.87 23.73
CA THR A 125 -4.08 2.02 25.18
C THR A 125 -5.50 2.46 25.51
N PRO A 126 -6.27 1.67 26.29
CA PRO A 126 -7.49 2.19 26.87
C PRO A 126 -7.07 3.40 27.72
N LYS A 127 -7.71 4.55 27.51
CA LYS A 127 -7.70 5.61 28.52
C LYS A 127 -8.40 5.04 29.76
N ASN A 128 -7.62 4.45 30.66
CA ASN A 128 -8.04 4.34 32.04
C ASN A 128 -8.03 5.74 32.64
N SER A 129 -9.17 6.08 33.26
CA SER A 129 -9.49 7.25 34.11
C SER A 129 -9.36 8.63 33.48
#